data_AF-A0A7W9PA90-F1
#
_entry.id   AF-A0A7W9PA90-F1
#
_cell.length_a   1.000
_cell.length_b   1.000
_cell.length_c   1.000
_cell.angle_alpha   90.00
_cell.angle_beta   90.00
_cell.angle_gamma   90.00
#
_symmetry.space_group_name_H-M   'P 1'
#
loop_
_entity.id
_entity.type
_entity.pdbx_description
1 polymer ?
#
loop_
_entity_poly.entity_id
_entity_poly.type
_entity_poly.pdbx_seq_one_letter_code
_entity_poly.pdbx_strand_id
1 'polypeptide(L)'
;MSALLPALRDAGEDLPAAAVLLSPLFAKWNGVPPLLIHAGTAELLLSDSERLAQVAADAGVDATLRIGDGLPHVYHTMLGTPEAAAATDEIGAFIRSHLE
;
A
#
# COMPACT_ATOMS: atom_id res chain seq x y z
N MET A 1 5.49 21.70 -2.94
CA MET A 1 4.77 21.34 -1.69
C MET A 1 5.14 19.95 -1.12
N SER A 2 6.14 19.23 -1.65
CA SER A 2 6.45 17.84 -1.23
C SER A 2 7.51 17.71 -0.12
N ALA A 3 8.30 18.75 0.17
CA ALA A 3 9.40 18.68 1.14
C ALA A 3 9.02 19.03 2.60
N LEU A 4 7.77 19.46 2.86
CA LEU A 4 7.40 20.01 4.17
C LEU A 4 7.18 18.91 5.22
N LEU A 5 6.60 17.78 4.83
CA LEU A 5 6.27 16.70 5.77
C LEU A 5 7.51 15.96 6.31
N PRO A 6 8.52 15.60 5.49
CA PRO A 6 9.77 15.04 6.02
C PRO A 6 10.50 16.02 6.92
N ALA A 7 10.55 17.30 6.54
CA ALA A 7 11.23 18.34 7.31
C ALA A 7 10.57 18.60 8.68
N LEU A 8 9.23 18.55 8.77
CA LEU A 8 8.51 18.69 10.05
C LEU A 8 8.74 17.49 10.97
N ARG A 9 8.76 16.28 10.41
CA ARG A 9 9.10 15.06 11.16
C ARG A 9 10.54 15.09 11.67
N ASP A 10 11.50 15.46 10.82
CA ASP A 10 12.93 15.48 11.16
C ASP A 10 13.28 16.62 12.12
N ALA A 11 12.47 17.69 12.15
CA ALA A 11 12.57 18.78 13.11
C ALA A 11 12.00 18.43 14.50
N GLY A 12 11.36 17.26 14.68
CA GLY A 12 10.72 16.88 15.94
C GLY A 12 9.45 17.68 16.27
N GLU A 13 8.86 18.32 15.26
CA GLU A 13 7.61 19.08 15.38
C GLU A 13 6.42 18.15 15.17
N ASP A 14 5.34 18.35 15.94
CA ASP A 14 4.11 17.59 15.78
C ASP A 14 3.53 17.82 14.37
N LEU A 15 3.32 16.73 13.64
CA LEU A 15 2.69 16.81 12.33
C LEU A 15 1.24 17.34 12.49
N PRO A 16 0.78 18.27 11.63
CA PRO A 16 -0.61 18.70 11.64
C PRO A 16 -1.53 17.48 11.53
N ALA A 17 -2.70 17.49 12.17
CA ALA A 17 -3.67 16.39 12.08
C ALA A 17 -4.01 16.00 10.61
N ALA A 18 -3.91 16.96 9.68
CA ALA A 18 -4.09 16.74 8.25
C ALA A 18 -2.99 15.90 7.58
N ALA A 19 -1.81 15.72 8.19
CA ALA A 19 -0.74 14.87 7.68
C ALA A 19 -1.16 13.40 7.56
N VAL A 20 -2.08 12.93 8.41
CA VAL A 20 -2.70 11.60 8.32
C VAL A 20 -3.48 11.43 7.01
N LEU A 21 -4.11 12.50 6.52
CA LEU A 21 -4.85 12.48 5.25
C LEU A 21 -3.92 12.49 4.02
N LEU A 22 -2.65 12.87 4.21
CA LEU A 22 -1.65 12.93 3.13
C LEU A 22 -0.76 11.69 3.10
N SER A 23 -0.52 11.04 4.24
CA SER A 23 0.28 9.82 4.33
C SER A 23 -0.38 8.84 5.31
N PRO A 24 -1.04 7.78 4.80
CA PRO A 24 -1.77 6.82 5.63
C PRO A 24 -0.85 6.02 6.57
N LEU A 25 0.46 6.03 6.33
CA LEU A 25 1.46 5.44 7.24
C LEU A 25 1.37 6.00 8.67
N PHE A 26 0.85 7.21 8.84
CA PHE A 26 0.68 7.84 10.16
C PHE A 26 -0.77 7.78 10.69
N ALA A 27 -1.68 7.08 9.99
CA ALA A 27 -3.06 6.90 10.42
C ALA A 27 -3.20 5.92 11.59
N LYS A 28 -4.39 5.91 12.22
CA LYS A 28 -4.78 4.81 13.11
C LYS A 28 -5.30 3.66 12.26
N TRP A 29 -4.76 2.47 12.48
CA TRP A 29 -5.06 1.27 11.68
C TRP A 29 -6.07 0.32 12.33
N ASN A 30 -6.51 0.62 13.56
CA ASN A 30 -7.53 -0.18 14.25
C ASN A 30 -8.86 -0.18 13.48
N GLY A 31 -9.40 -1.36 13.22
CA GLY A 31 -10.69 -1.51 12.54
C GLY A 31 -10.64 -1.31 11.02
N VAL A 32 -9.45 -1.17 10.44
CA VAL A 32 -9.26 -1.24 8.98
C VAL A 32 -9.60 -2.67 8.51
N PRO A 33 -10.36 -2.85 7.41
CA PRO A 33 -10.66 -4.18 6.87
C PRO A 33 -9.41 -4.87 6.32
N PRO A 34 -9.48 -6.18 6.01
CA PRO A 34 -8.37 -6.88 5.36
C PRO A 34 -7.85 -6.15 4.12
N LEU A 35 -6.54 -6.25 3.88
CA LEU A 35 -5.85 -5.54 2.80
C LEU A 35 -5.15 -6.53 1.86
N LEU A 36 -5.33 -6.32 0.56
CA LEU A 36 -4.48 -6.88 -0.48
C LEU A 36 -3.64 -5.73 -1.08
N ILE A 37 -2.33 -5.83 -0.96
CA ILE A 37 -1.37 -4.82 -1.42
C ILE A 37 -0.50 -5.43 -2.52
N HIS A 38 -0.51 -4.83 -3.71
CA HIS A 38 0.33 -5.23 -4.84
C HIS A 38 1.42 -4.19 -5.07
N ALA A 39 2.65 -4.65 -5.23
CA ALA A 39 3.80 -3.83 -5.60
C ALA A 39 4.69 -4.58 -6.60
N GLY A 40 5.50 -3.85 -7.35
CA GLY A 40 6.52 -4.39 -8.24
C GLY A 40 7.93 -4.08 -7.75
N THR A 41 8.93 -4.90 -8.09
CA THR A 41 10.33 -4.57 -7.73
C THR A 41 10.94 -3.47 -8.61
N ALA A 42 10.32 -3.16 -9.75
CA ALA A 42 10.74 -2.10 -10.67
C ALA A 42 9.89 -0.82 -10.51
N GLU A 43 9.54 -0.42 -9.28
CA GLU A 43 8.85 0.83 -8.99
C GLU A 43 9.42 1.55 -7.75
N LEU A 44 9.27 2.87 -7.71
CA LEU A 44 9.79 3.70 -6.60
C LEU A 44 9.01 3.52 -5.30
N LEU A 45 7.77 3.02 -5.36
CA LEU A 45 6.85 2.94 -4.23
C LEU A 45 6.87 1.59 -3.51
N LEU A 46 7.77 0.67 -3.89
CA LEU A 46 7.90 -0.64 -3.23
C LEU A 46 8.03 -0.50 -1.71
N SER A 47 8.96 0.35 -1.25
CA SER A 47 9.18 0.54 0.19
C SER A 47 7.99 1.18 0.91
N ASP A 48 7.16 1.96 0.21
CA ASP A 48 5.93 2.48 0.80
C ASP A 48 4.90 1.35 1.00
N SER A 49 4.77 0.45 0.03
CA SER A 49 3.91 -0.75 0.13
C SER A 49 4.37 -1.70 1.24
N GLU A 50 5.68 -1.94 1.36
CA GLU A 50 6.27 -2.75 2.44
C GLU A 50 5.98 -2.14 3.82
N ARG A 51 6.20 -0.83 3.97
CA ARG A 51 5.93 -0.12 5.22
C ARG A 51 4.44 -0.11 5.56
N LEU A 52 3.58 0.05 4.57
CA LEU A 52 2.13 0.01 4.76
C LEU A 52 1.68 -1.36 5.28
N ALA A 53 2.15 -2.43 4.65
CA ALA A 53 1.86 -3.80 5.06
C ALA A 53 2.34 -4.08 6.48
N GLN A 54 3.56 -3.64 6.83
CA GLN A 54 4.09 -3.79 8.18
C GLN A 54 3.27 -3.04 9.22
N VAL A 55 2.95 -1.77 8.98
CA VAL A 55 2.16 -0.97 9.94
C VAL A 55 0.75 -1.53 10.11
N ALA A 56 0.13 -2.02 9.04
CA ALA A 56 -1.17 -2.69 9.11
C ALA A 56 -1.09 -4.00 9.93
N ALA A 57 -0.10 -4.84 9.67
CA ALA A 57 0.12 -6.08 10.39
C ALA A 57 0.40 -5.85 11.88
N ASP A 58 1.23 -4.86 12.22
CA ASP A 58 1.52 -4.48 13.61
C ASP A 58 0.27 -4.01 14.37
N ALA A 59 -0.73 -3.48 13.65
CA ALA A 59 -2.03 -3.08 14.18
C ALA A 59 -3.06 -4.23 14.23
N GLY A 60 -2.67 -5.44 13.84
CA GLY A 60 -3.54 -6.62 13.81
C GLY A 60 -4.50 -6.67 12.62
N VAL A 61 -4.24 -5.91 11.56
CA VAL A 61 -4.99 -5.99 10.30
C VAL A 61 -4.47 -7.19 9.50
N ASP A 62 -5.38 -7.99 8.92
CA ASP A 62 -5.01 -9.03 7.96
C ASP A 62 -4.55 -8.38 6.65
N ALA A 63 -3.23 -8.27 6.47
CA ALA A 63 -2.60 -7.61 5.34
C ALA A 63 -1.76 -8.60 4.54
N THR A 64 -2.13 -8.81 3.27
CA THR A 64 -1.36 -9.60 2.31
C THR A 64 -0.62 -8.67 1.36
N LEU A 65 0.72 -8.78 1.32
CA LEU A 65 1.57 -8.08 0.36
C LEU A 65 2.04 -9.05 -0.73
N ARG A 66 1.81 -8.69 -2.00
CA ARG A 66 2.35 -9.37 -3.19
C ARG A 66 3.38 -8.49 -3.86
N ILE A 67 4.60 -9.01 -4.00
CA ILE A 67 5.70 -8.35 -4.71
C ILE A 67 5.93 -9.10 -6.02
N GLY A 68 5.71 -8.43 -7.14
CA GLY A 68 6.02 -8.94 -8.47
C GLY A 68 7.44 -8.59 -8.91
N ASP A 69 8.24 -9.59 -9.22
CA ASP A 69 9.62 -9.37 -9.67
C ASP A 69 9.69 -8.75 -11.06
N GLY A 70 10.49 -7.69 -11.21
CA GLY A 70 10.65 -6.90 -12.43
C GLY A 70 9.44 -6.08 -12.85
N LEU A 71 8.32 -6.12 -12.10
CA LEU A 71 7.09 -5.47 -12.51
C LEU A 71 7.14 -3.96 -12.25
N PRO A 72 6.68 -3.13 -13.21
CA PRO A 72 6.68 -1.68 -13.06
C PRO A 72 5.47 -1.19 -12.27
N HIS A 73 5.43 0.12 -12.07
CA HIS A 73 4.32 0.79 -11.41
C HIS A 73 2.97 0.52 -12.09
N VAL A 74 2.00 0.03 -11.31
CA VAL A 74 0.64 -0.32 -11.77
C VAL A 74 0.65 -1.26 -12.98
N TYR A 75 1.46 -2.32 -12.91
CA TYR A 75 1.56 -3.35 -13.95
C TYR A 75 0.21 -4.01 -14.31
N HIS A 76 -0.80 -3.92 -13.45
CA HIS A 76 -2.19 -4.34 -13.70
C HIS A 76 -2.77 -3.73 -14.99
N THR A 77 -2.32 -2.53 -15.38
CA THR A 77 -2.78 -1.83 -16.59
C THR A 77 -2.07 -2.29 -17.86
N MET A 78 -1.06 -3.16 -17.74
CA MET A 78 -0.35 -3.77 -18.88
C MET A 78 -1.18 -4.92 -19.45
N LEU A 79 -2.34 -4.58 -19.99
CA LEU A 79 -3.32 -5.52 -20.51
C LEU A 79 -2.68 -6.49 -21.52
N GLY A 80 -3.03 -7.77 -21.42
CA GLY A 80 -2.51 -8.83 -22.28
C GLY A 80 -1.23 -9.51 -21.76
N THR A 81 -0.66 -9.05 -20.66
CA THR A 81 0.41 -9.77 -19.95
C THR A 81 -0.18 -10.80 -18.97
N PRO A 82 0.50 -11.94 -18.75
CA PRO A 82 0.05 -12.93 -17.77
C PRO A 82 0.07 -12.38 -16.35
N GLU A 83 0.99 -11.48 -16.01
CA GLU A 83 1.10 -10.88 -14.69
C GLU A 83 -0.06 -9.90 -14.40
N ALA A 84 -0.46 -9.09 -15.39
CA ALA A 84 -1.64 -8.24 -15.25
C ALA A 84 -2.92 -9.06 -15.08
N ALA A 85 -3.06 -10.16 -15.84
CA ALA A 85 -4.19 -11.07 -15.71
C ALA A 85 -4.24 -11.71 -14.31
N ALA A 86 -3.13 -12.32 -13.88
CA ALA A 86 -3.05 -12.98 -12.57
C ALA A 86 -3.35 -12.02 -11.41
N ALA A 87 -2.79 -10.81 -11.44
CA ALA A 87 -3.03 -9.84 -10.37
C ALA A 87 -4.47 -9.31 -10.37
N THR A 88 -5.09 -9.15 -11.54
CA THR A 88 -6.51 -8.74 -11.63
C THR A 88 -7.44 -9.85 -11.16
N ASP A 89 -7.12 -11.11 -11.48
CA ASP A 89 -7.86 -12.27 -10.99
C ASP A 89 -7.77 -12.41 -9.47
N GLU A 90 -6.59 -12.20 -8.88
CA GLU A 90 -6.38 -12.19 -7.42
C GLU A 90 -7.18 -11.07 -6.75
N ILE A 91 -7.14 -9.85 -7.30
CA ILE A 91 -7.96 -8.72 -6.81
C ILE A 91 -9.45 -9.11 -6.82
N GLY A 92 -9.94 -9.70 -7.91
CA GLY A 92 -11.32 -10.14 -8.00
C GLY A 92 -11.68 -11.23 -6.98
N ALA A 93 -10.78 -12.19 -6.77
CA ALA A 93 -10.97 -13.26 -5.79
C ALA A 93 -11.01 -12.71 -4.35
N PHE A 94 -10.09 -11.80 -4.03
CA PHE A 94 -10.03 -11.14 -2.73
C PHE A 94 -11.30 -10.33 -2.43
N ILE A 95 -11.80 -9.58 -3.41
CA ILE A 95 -13.04 -8.80 -3.24
C ILE A 95 -14.22 -9.75 -2.97
N ARG A 96 -14.37 -10.82 -3.76
CA ARG A 96 -15.47 -11.79 -3.58
C ARG A 96 -15.42 -12.47 -2.22
N SER A 97 -14.23 -12.86 -1.74
CA SER A 97 -14.09 -13.53 -0.44
C SER A 97 -14.42 -12.64 0.77
N HIS A 98 -14.62 -11.34 0.59
CA HIS A 98 -14.92 -10.38 1.66
C HIS A 98 -16.26 -9.64 1.47
N LEU A 99 -16.99 -9.91 0.38
CA LEU A 99 -18.30 -9.32 0.10
C LEU A 99 -19.44 -10.35 0.05
N GLU A 100 -19.13 -11.63 0.01
CA GLU A 100 -20.07 -12.76 0.15
C GLU A 100 -20.16 -13.22 1.60
#